data_AF-A0A6J6NWA5-F1
#
_entry.id   AF-A0A6J6NWA5-F1
#
_cell.length_a   1.000
_cell.length_b   1.000
_cell.length_c   1.000
_cell.angle_alpha   90.00
_cell.angle_beta   90.00
_cell.angle_gamma   90.00
#
_symmetry.space_group_name_H-M   'P 1'
#
loop_
_entity.id
_entity.type
_entity.pdbx_description
1 polymer ?
#
loop_
_entity_poly.entity_id
_entity_poly.type
_entity_poly.pdbx_seq_one_letter_code
_entity_poly.pdbx_strand_id
1 'polypeptide(L)'
;MSTEDIGNLAGILGDMSNFKQQADRLQQGLLNMQFLGRTINAADGFASNASFQSATNDPLIAPGKTTLLGNSQGGILGGAASAISTEWTNVVLGVPGINYSLLLPRSSDWPEFESVFNVAYTGDIDRVIALQLVQLLWDRGENNGYAQHLTQNTYPGISPKKIVLIEAFGDHQVTNVSTEVLARTINAGVHSPALRASRSPDVNPFFGIDALTEKDVDRSIVVQWDYGNPPPPTVNLPPTDPEFGEDPHGKGSSEPRVIQLALGFLLTGKISIPCDGPCVSDSVVGG
;
A
#
# COMPACT_ATOMS: atom_id res chain seq x y z
N MET A 1 4.75 -11.52 4.68
CA MET A 1 5.43 -12.72 4.15
C MET A 1 4.94 -13.94 4.92
N SER A 2 4.68 -15.07 4.25
CA SER A 2 4.29 -16.31 4.95
C SER A 2 5.51 -17.00 5.56
N THR A 3 5.33 -17.79 6.62
CA THR A 3 6.44 -18.53 7.26
C THR A 3 7.15 -19.48 6.28
N GLU A 4 6.41 -20.04 5.32
CA GLU A 4 6.92 -20.95 4.30
C GLU A 4 7.82 -20.23 3.27
N ASP A 5 7.76 -18.90 3.19
CA ASP A 5 8.58 -18.10 2.28
C ASP A 5 9.97 -17.77 2.86
N ILE A 6 10.18 -17.86 4.18
CA ILE A 6 11.41 -17.38 4.84
C ILE A 6 12.65 -18.08 4.26
N GLY A 7 12.64 -19.42 4.21
CA GLY A 7 13.78 -20.18 3.69
C GLY A 7 14.03 -19.93 2.20
N ASN A 8 12.96 -19.74 1.44
CA ASN A 8 13.05 -19.41 0.01
C ASN A 8 13.65 -18.02 -0.20
N LEU A 9 13.20 -17.02 0.56
CA LEU A 9 13.69 -15.65 0.48
C LEU A 9 15.17 -15.57 0.88
N ALA A 10 15.59 -16.25 1.94
CA ALA A 10 17.00 -16.33 2.31
C ALA A 10 17.86 -16.93 1.18
N GLY A 11 17.37 -17.97 0.50
CA GLY A 11 18.02 -18.55 -0.68
C GLY A 11 18.11 -17.57 -1.86
N ILE A 12 17.08 -16.76 -2.08
CA ILE A 12 17.06 -15.71 -3.12
C ILE A 12 18.04 -14.58 -2.79
N LEU A 13 18.10 -14.13 -1.53
CA LEU A 13 19.02 -13.08 -1.12
C LEU A 13 20.48 -13.54 -1.17
N GLY A 14 20.74 -14.84 -0.98
CA GLY A 14 22.05 -15.45 -1.20
C GLY A 14 22.43 -15.64 -2.67
N ASP A 15 21.45 -15.71 -3.57
CA ASP A 15 21.64 -15.83 -5.02
C ASP A 15 20.45 -15.23 -5.78
N MET A 16 20.59 -13.97 -6.17
CA MET A 16 19.59 -13.17 -6.86
C MET A 16 19.23 -13.71 -8.25
N SER A 17 19.97 -14.68 -8.81
CA SER A 17 19.54 -15.35 -10.05
C SER A 17 18.23 -16.16 -9.85
N ASN A 18 17.92 -16.50 -8.59
CA ASN A 18 16.69 -17.16 -8.19
C ASN A 18 15.48 -16.24 -8.05
N PHE A 19 15.66 -14.92 -8.23
CA PHE A 19 14.64 -13.93 -7.92
C PHE A 19 13.30 -14.13 -8.65
N LYS A 20 13.31 -14.77 -9.84
CA LYS A 20 12.09 -15.18 -10.55
C LYS A 20 11.10 -15.97 -9.67
N GLN A 21 11.61 -16.74 -8.70
CA GLN A 21 10.76 -17.50 -7.77
C GLN A 21 9.89 -16.57 -6.92
N GLN A 22 10.41 -15.42 -6.50
CA GLN A 22 9.64 -14.42 -5.78
C GLN A 22 8.57 -13.79 -6.69
N ALA A 23 8.96 -13.39 -7.90
CA ALA A 23 8.03 -12.81 -8.87
C ALA A 23 6.86 -13.76 -9.20
N ASP A 24 7.16 -15.03 -9.47
CA ASP A 24 6.14 -16.05 -9.78
C ASP A 24 5.19 -16.28 -8.59
N ARG A 25 5.70 -16.31 -7.35
CA ARG A 25 4.88 -16.42 -6.14
C ARG A 25 3.95 -15.21 -5.96
N LEU A 26 4.45 -14.00 -6.20
CA LEU A 26 3.62 -12.80 -6.14
C LEU A 26 2.50 -12.86 -7.19
N GLN A 27 2.81 -13.23 -8.44
CA GLN A 27 1.81 -13.40 -9.50
C GLN A 27 0.77 -14.46 -9.16
N GLN A 28 1.19 -15.59 -8.56
CA GLN A 28 0.26 -16.60 -8.05
C GLN A 28 -0.66 -16.04 -6.97
N GLY A 29 -0.13 -15.20 -6.07
CA GLY A 29 -0.93 -14.47 -5.08
C GLY A 29 -1.97 -13.55 -5.72
N LEU A 30 -1.59 -12.79 -6.75
CA LEU A 30 -2.52 -11.94 -7.50
C LEU A 30 -3.63 -12.76 -8.15
N LEU A 31 -3.28 -13.90 -8.77
CA LEU A 31 -4.23 -14.83 -9.38
C LEU A 31 -5.21 -15.41 -8.35
N ASN A 32 -4.70 -15.85 -7.20
CA ASN A 32 -5.52 -16.37 -6.11
C ASN A 32 -6.53 -15.33 -5.62
N MET A 33 -6.13 -14.06 -5.54
CA MET A 33 -7.04 -12.97 -5.17
C MET A 33 -8.16 -12.78 -6.20
N GLN A 34 -7.89 -12.96 -7.50
CA GLN A 34 -8.93 -12.90 -8.53
C GLN A 34 -9.93 -14.06 -8.41
N PHE A 35 -9.43 -15.28 -8.18
CA PHE A 35 -10.31 -16.44 -7.94
C PHE A 35 -11.16 -16.26 -6.69
N LEU A 36 -10.59 -15.70 -5.62
CA LEU A 36 -11.32 -15.39 -4.40
C LEU A 36 -12.44 -14.38 -4.66
N GLY A 37 -12.12 -13.25 -5.30
CA GLY A 37 -13.12 -12.23 -5.66
C GLY A 37 -14.25 -12.79 -6.51
N ARG A 38 -13.91 -13.58 -7.54
CA ARG A 38 -14.89 -14.22 -8.42
C ARG A 38 -15.78 -15.19 -7.67
N THR A 39 -15.21 -16.01 -6.78
CA THR A 39 -15.97 -16.98 -5.98
C THR A 39 -16.87 -16.30 -4.94
N ILE A 40 -16.47 -15.14 -4.41
CA ILE A 40 -17.32 -14.30 -3.55
C ILE A 40 -18.51 -13.74 -4.32
N ASN A 41 -18.28 -13.28 -5.55
CA ASN A 41 -19.29 -12.58 -6.35
C ASN A 41 -20.20 -13.48 -7.19
N ALA A 42 -19.77 -14.71 -7.51
CA ALA A 42 -20.54 -15.63 -8.34
C ALA A 42 -21.83 -16.11 -7.66
N ALA A 43 -22.90 -16.27 -8.45
CA ALA A 43 -24.20 -16.74 -7.97
C ALA A 43 -24.15 -18.17 -7.41
N ASP A 44 -23.31 -19.02 -7.99
CA ASP A 44 -22.98 -20.38 -7.56
C ASP A 44 -21.69 -20.45 -6.73
N GLY A 45 -21.23 -19.31 -6.22
CA GLY A 45 -20.04 -19.17 -5.38
C GLY A 45 -20.32 -19.43 -3.90
N PHE A 46 -19.58 -18.76 -3.01
CA PHE A 46 -19.67 -19.00 -1.56
C PHE A 46 -21.08 -18.87 -1.00
N ALA A 47 -21.85 -17.86 -1.45
CA ALA A 47 -23.20 -17.61 -0.95
C ALA A 47 -24.19 -18.77 -1.20
N SER A 48 -23.92 -19.64 -2.19
CA SER A 48 -24.74 -20.82 -2.47
C SER A 48 -24.44 -22.02 -1.56
N ASN A 49 -23.32 -22.00 -0.82
CA ASN A 49 -22.92 -23.08 0.07
C ASN A 49 -23.50 -22.86 1.48
N ALA A 50 -24.12 -23.89 2.05
CA ALA A 50 -24.73 -23.85 3.39
C ALA A 50 -23.76 -23.40 4.50
N SER A 51 -22.45 -23.58 4.32
CA SER A 51 -21.42 -23.14 5.27
C SER A 51 -21.29 -21.61 5.36
N PHE A 52 -21.80 -20.88 4.36
CA PHE A 52 -21.80 -19.41 4.29
C PHE A 52 -23.21 -18.84 4.37
N GLN A 53 -24.12 -19.60 4.97
CA GLN A 53 -25.50 -19.19 5.21
C GLN A 53 -25.78 -19.16 6.71
N SER A 54 -26.66 -18.25 7.13
CA SER A 54 -27.16 -18.21 8.49
C SER A 54 -28.03 -19.44 8.79
N ALA A 55 -28.44 -19.60 10.06
CA ALA A 55 -29.42 -20.61 10.43
C ALA A 55 -30.80 -20.43 9.74
N THR A 56 -31.07 -19.25 9.17
CA THR A 56 -32.27 -18.93 8.38
C THR A 56 -32.06 -19.05 6.87
N ASN A 57 -30.91 -19.59 6.44
CA ASN A 57 -30.45 -19.71 5.04
C ASN A 57 -30.15 -18.38 4.32
N ASP A 58 -29.94 -17.29 5.07
CA ASP A 58 -29.53 -16.01 4.48
C ASP A 58 -28.01 -16.00 4.21
N PRO A 59 -27.53 -15.52 3.05
CA PRO A 59 -26.10 -15.41 2.80
C PRO A 59 -25.38 -14.53 3.84
N LEU A 60 -24.27 -15.04 4.38
CA LEU A 60 -23.40 -14.30 5.31
C LEU A 60 -22.39 -13.38 4.59
N ILE A 61 -22.30 -13.51 3.27
CA ILE A 61 -21.47 -12.70 2.39
C ILE A 61 -22.41 -11.93 1.46
N ALA A 62 -22.01 -10.73 1.03
CA ALA A 62 -22.76 -9.91 0.09
C ALA A 62 -22.10 -9.93 -1.32
N PRO A 63 -22.48 -10.87 -2.22
CA PRO A 63 -22.01 -10.88 -3.60
C PRO A 63 -22.21 -9.52 -4.29
N GLY A 64 -21.24 -9.11 -5.09
CA GLY A 64 -21.27 -7.84 -5.83
C GLY A 64 -20.98 -6.60 -4.97
N LYS A 65 -20.64 -6.79 -3.69
CA LYS A 65 -20.19 -5.72 -2.77
C LYS A 65 -18.71 -5.88 -2.37
N THR A 66 -17.96 -6.71 -3.09
CA THR A 66 -16.53 -6.92 -2.83
C THR A 66 -15.74 -5.63 -2.96
N THR A 67 -14.86 -5.39 -2.00
CA THR A 67 -13.90 -4.29 -1.97
C THR A 67 -12.55 -4.80 -1.49
N LEU A 68 -11.49 -4.02 -1.73
CA LEU A 68 -10.13 -4.39 -1.31
C LEU A 68 -9.59 -3.41 -0.28
N LEU A 69 -9.11 -3.94 0.85
CA LEU A 69 -8.30 -3.21 1.82
C LEU A 69 -6.97 -3.97 1.95
N GLY A 70 -5.87 -3.29 1.71
CA GLY A 70 -4.53 -3.83 1.91
C GLY A 70 -3.66 -2.85 2.67
N ASN A 71 -3.09 -3.26 3.80
CA ASN A 71 -2.15 -2.45 4.58
C ASN A 71 -0.72 -2.96 4.39
N SER A 72 0.27 -2.06 4.43
CA SER A 72 1.71 -2.40 4.35
C SER A 72 2.03 -3.18 3.08
N GLN A 73 2.62 -4.39 3.19
CA GLN A 73 2.79 -5.32 2.08
C GLN A 73 1.48 -5.59 1.32
N GLY A 74 0.34 -5.69 2.02
CA GLY A 74 -0.97 -5.78 1.37
C GLY A 74 -1.32 -4.52 0.56
N GLY A 75 -0.82 -3.35 0.95
CA GLY A 75 -0.93 -2.10 0.19
C GLY A 75 0.01 -2.02 -1.01
N ILE A 76 1.24 -2.53 -0.87
CA ILE A 76 2.24 -2.63 -1.95
C ILE A 76 1.83 -3.63 -3.04
N LEU A 77 1.10 -4.70 -2.67
CA LEU A 77 0.60 -5.70 -3.61
C LEU A 77 -0.86 -5.45 -4.03
N GLY A 78 -1.62 -4.74 -3.21
CA GLY A 78 -3.07 -4.57 -3.36
C GLY A 78 -3.47 -3.71 -4.56
N GLY A 79 -2.62 -2.77 -4.97
CA GLY A 79 -2.83 -2.02 -6.22
C GLY A 79 -2.64 -2.94 -7.44
N ALA A 80 -1.59 -3.73 -7.50
CA ALA A 80 -1.41 -4.73 -8.56
C ALA A 80 -2.59 -5.71 -8.65
N ALA A 81 -3.05 -6.23 -7.51
CA ALA A 81 -4.23 -7.10 -7.46
C ALA A 81 -5.49 -6.40 -7.97
N SER A 82 -5.63 -5.10 -7.69
CA SER A 82 -6.79 -4.30 -8.11
C SER A 82 -6.75 -3.94 -9.59
N ALA A 83 -5.57 -3.63 -10.16
CA ALA A 83 -5.42 -3.23 -11.56
C ALA A 83 -5.93 -4.30 -12.54
N ILE A 84 -5.85 -5.58 -12.16
CA ILE A 84 -6.29 -6.72 -12.97
C ILE A 84 -7.66 -7.28 -12.58
N SER A 85 -8.37 -6.64 -11.64
CA SER A 85 -9.62 -7.17 -11.10
C SER A 85 -10.88 -6.63 -11.77
N THR A 86 -11.79 -7.54 -12.12
CA THR A 86 -13.18 -7.24 -12.50
C THR A 86 -14.14 -7.29 -11.31
N GLU A 87 -13.65 -7.66 -10.13
CA GLU A 87 -14.48 -8.10 -9.01
C GLU A 87 -14.72 -7.01 -7.95
N TRP A 88 -13.93 -5.93 -7.98
CA TRP A 88 -14.06 -4.77 -7.09
C TRP A 88 -13.61 -3.46 -7.77
N THR A 89 -14.07 -2.33 -7.24
CA THR A 89 -13.73 -0.97 -7.73
C THR A 89 -13.24 -0.02 -6.64
N ASN A 90 -13.74 -0.12 -5.42
CA ASN A 90 -13.28 0.68 -4.28
C ASN A 90 -12.12 -0.01 -3.57
N VAL A 91 -11.02 0.70 -3.39
CA VAL A 91 -9.77 0.16 -2.82
C VAL A 91 -9.21 1.11 -1.75
N VAL A 92 -8.88 0.56 -0.59
CA VAL A 92 -8.07 1.25 0.43
C VAL A 92 -6.69 0.62 0.46
N LEU A 93 -5.64 1.43 0.29
CA LEU A 93 -4.27 1.00 0.46
C LEU A 93 -3.66 1.79 1.63
N GLY A 94 -3.49 1.13 2.77
CA GLY A 94 -2.92 1.72 3.98
C GLY A 94 -1.41 1.51 4.05
N VAL A 95 -0.69 2.57 4.41
CA VAL A 95 0.78 2.65 4.40
C VAL A 95 1.41 1.90 3.21
N PRO A 96 0.95 2.17 1.96
CA PRO A 96 1.35 1.40 0.79
C PRO A 96 2.61 1.98 0.15
N GLY A 97 3.19 1.24 -0.79
CA GLY A 97 4.34 1.71 -1.55
C GLY A 97 4.39 1.12 -2.95
N ILE A 98 5.46 1.48 -3.64
CA ILE A 98 5.84 1.08 -4.99
C ILE A 98 7.37 1.16 -5.08
N ASN A 99 8.00 0.44 -6.03
CA ASN A 99 9.45 0.48 -6.25
C ASN A 99 10.21 -0.04 -5.03
N TYR A 100 10.18 -1.35 -4.77
CA TYR A 100 10.97 -1.97 -3.69
C TYR A 100 12.43 -1.54 -3.66
N SER A 101 13.07 -1.35 -4.81
CA SER A 101 14.45 -0.85 -4.93
C SER A 101 14.67 0.55 -4.34
N LEU A 102 13.65 1.40 -4.30
CA LEU A 102 13.65 2.69 -3.60
C LEU A 102 13.33 2.55 -2.12
N LEU A 103 12.35 1.68 -1.81
CA LEU A 103 11.78 1.50 -0.49
C LEU A 103 12.72 0.76 0.47
N LEU A 104 13.31 -0.36 0.04
CA LEU A 104 14.03 -1.27 0.92
C LEU A 104 15.17 -0.57 1.68
N PRO A 105 16.09 0.19 1.04
CA PRO A 105 17.14 0.88 1.80
C PRO A 105 16.64 1.97 2.77
N ARG A 106 15.35 2.34 2.69
CA ARG A 106 14.67 3.32 3.56
C ARG A 106 13.71 2.66 4.54
N SER A 107 13.73 1.34 4.66
CA SER A 107 12.83 0.56 5.51
C SER A 107 13.58 0.03 6.73
N SER A 108 12.98 0.18 7.91
CA SER A 108 13.48 -0.41 9.16
C SER A 108 13.42 -1.94 9.16
N ASP A 109 12.68 -2.56 8.24
CA ASP A 109 12.64 -4.02 8.05
C ASP A 109 13.81 -4.54 7.21
N TRP A 110 14.43 -3.70 6.39
CA TRP A 110 15.48 -4.11 5.46
C TRP A 110 16.75 -4.65 6.13
N PRO A 111 17.25 -4.11 7.27
CA PRO A 111 18.51 -4.57 7.88
C PRO A 111 18.59 -6.07 8.12
N GLU A 112 17.48 -6.74 8.45
CA GLU A 112 17.45 -8.19 8.64
C GLU A 112 17.79 -8.93 7.33
N PHE A 113 17.12 -8.57 6.23
CA PHE A 113 17.34 -9.14 4.90
C PHE A 113 18.69 -8.72 4.30
N GLU A 114 19.06 -7.46 4.53
CA GLU A 114 20.32 -6.88 4.10
C GLU A 114 21.52 -7.64 4.67
N SER A 115 21.42 -8.13 5.92
CA SER A 115 22.48 -8.93 6.54
C SER A 115 22.81 -10.20 5.75
N VAL A 116 21.79 -10.88 5.19
CA VAL A 116 21.96 -12.08 4.36
C VAL A 116 22.49 -11.69 2.98
N PHE A 117 21.90 -10.67 2.38
CA PHE A 117 22.28 -10.16 1.06
C PHE A 117 23.74 -9.69 1.03
N ASN A 118 24.18 -8.98 2.07
CA ASN A 118 25.53 -8.40 2.16
C ASN A 118 26.63 -9.45 2.32
N VAL A 119 26.31 -10.67 2.77
CA VAL A 119 27.25 -11.81 2.80
C VAL A 119 27.52 -12.33 1.39
N ALA A 120 26.48 -12.40 0.54
CA ALA A 120 26.59 -12.90 -0.83
C ALA A 120 27.14 -11.85 -1.81
N TYR A 121 26.81 -10.58 -1.60
CA TYR A 121 27.21 -9.45 -2.44
C TYR A 121 28.00 -8.46 -1.60
N THR A 122 29.32 -8.40 -1.77
CA THR A 122 30.21 -7.59 -0.90
C THR A 122 30.54 -6.22 -1.46
N GLY A 123 30.39 -6.01 -2.77
CA GLY A 123 30.62 -4.72 -3.42
C GLY A 123 29.40 -3.81 -3.33
N ASP A 124 29.60 -2.57 -2.89
CA ASP A 124 28.49 -1.60 -2.74
C ASP A 124 27.81 -1.27 -4.08
N ILE A 125 28.57 -1.21 -5.17
CA ILE A 125 28.04 -1.01 -6.52
C ILE A 125 27.19 -2.22 -6.94
N ASP A 126 27.66 -3.43 -6.68
CA ASP A 126 26.94 -4.66 -7.04
C ASP A 126 25.61 -4.77 -6.29
N ARG A 127 25.58 -4.39 -5.01
CA ARG A 127 24.36 -4.35 -4.19
C ARG A 127 23.30 -3.43 -4.79
N VAL A 128 23.70 -2.21 -5.13
CA VAL A 128 22.78 -1.22 -5.74
C VAL A 128 22.31 -1.73 -7.10
N ILE A 129 23.22 -2.18 -7.97
CA ILE A 129 22.87 -2.68 -9.30
C ILE A 129 21.93 -3.89 -9.20
N ALA A 130 22.19 -4.83 -8.29
CA ALA A 130 21.36 -6.00 -8.09
C ALA A 130 19.91 -5.62 -7.74
N LEU A 131 19.71 -4.74 -6.75
CA LEU A 131 18.36 -4.26 -6.37
C LEU A 131 17.65 -3.53 -7.52
N GLN A 132 18.37 -2.71 -8.29
CA GLN A 132 17.79 -2.01 -9.45
C GLN A 132 17.42 -2.97 -10.58
N LEU A 133 18.24 -3.99 -10.84
CA LEU A 133 17.94 -4.99 -11.87
C LEU A 133 16.76 -5.89 -11.49
N VAL A 134 16.69 -6.34 -10.23
CA VAL A 134 15.58 -7.20 -9.80
C VAL A 134 14.27 -6.46 -9.63
N GLN A 135 14.27 -5.12 -9.54
CA GLN A 135 13.05 -4.32 -9.63
C GLN A 135 12.21 -4.70 -10.86
N LEU A 136 12.85 -4.92 -12.02
CA LEU A 136 12.16 -5.32 -13.26
C LEU A 136 11.43 -6.67 -13.14
N LEU A 137 11.86 -7.53 -12.22
CA LEU A 137 11.18 -8.79 -11.91
C LEU A 137 10.09 -8.58 -10.85
N TRP A 138 10.35 -7.77 -9.82
CA TRP A 138 9.36 -7.36 -8.82
C TRP A 138 8.13 -6.71 -9.44
N ASP A 139 8.32 -5.86 -10.46
CA ASP A 139 7.25 -5.15 -11.17
C ASP A 139 6.14 -6.08 -11.66
N ARG A 140 6.45 -7.36 -11.91
CA ARG A 140 5.48 -8.37 -12.34
C ARG A 140 4.44 -8.72 -11.29
N GLY A 141 4.68 -8.41 -10.02
CA GLY A 141 3.83 -8.80 -8.90
C GLY A 141 3.51 -7.71 -7.88
N GLU A 142 4.04 -6.49 -8.04
CA GLU A 142 3.82 -5.36 -7.12
C GLU A 142 3.33 -4.11 -7.85
N ASN A 143 2.88 -3.10 -7.12
CA ASN A 143 2.28 -1.88 -7.67
C ASN A 143 3.06 -1.26 -8.84
N ASN A 144 4.39 -1.31 -8.88
CA ASN A 144 5.21 -0.61 -9.88
C ASN A 144 4.88 -1.00 -11.32
N GLY A 145 4.59 -2.28 -11.58
CA GLY A 145 4.24 -2.73 -12.92
C GLY A 145 2.78 -2.48 -13.31
N TYR A 146 1.92 -2.06 -12.38
CA TYR A 146 0.46 -2.06 -12.57
C TYR A 146 -0.21 -0.72 -12.27
N ALA A 147 0.43 0.19 -11.53
CA ALA A 147 -0.20 1.40 -11.02
C ALA A 147 -0.77 2.31 -12.14
N GLN A 148 -0.12 2.35 -13.30
CA GLN A 148 -0.57 3.09 -14.48
C GLN A 148 -1.91 2.61 -15.06
N HIS A 149 -2.40 1.44 -14.64
CA HIS A 149 -3.66 0.82 -15.05
C HIS A 149 -4.74 0.84 -13.95
N LEU A 150 -4.47 1.47 -12.80
CA LEU A 150 -5.41 1.50 -11.68
C LEU A 150 -6.59 2.45 -11.93
N THR A 151 -6.31 3.71 -12.22
CA THR A 151 -7.32 4.78 -12.33
C THR A 151 -7.50 5.28 -13.76
N GLN A 152 -6.49 5.09 -14.61
CA GLN A 152 -6.44 5.51 -16.00
C GLN A 152 -5.88 4.36 -16.85
N ASN A 153 -6.02 4.43 -18.17
CA ASN A 153 -5.47 3.45 -19.12
C ASN A 153 -5.75 1.98 -18.75
N THR A 154 -6.92 1.66 -18.20
CA THR A 154 -7.21 0.33 -17.66
C THR A 154 -7.11 -0.76 -18.73
N TYR A 155 -6.85 -2.01 -18.31
CA TYR A 155 -6.90 -3.15 -19.22
C TYR A 155 -8.31 -3.36 -19.80
N PRO A 156 -8.44 -3.98 -20.98
CA PRO A 156 -9.74 -4.26 -21.58
C PRO A 156 -10.68 -5.00 -20.62
N GLY A 157 -11.90 -4.47 -20.45
CA GLY A 157 -12.92 -5.06 -19.58
C GLY A 157 -12.79 -4.71 -18.08
N ILE A 158 -11.82 -3.90 -17.69
CA ILE A 158 -11.62 -3.48 -16.30
C ILE A 158 -12.03 -2.02 -16.10
N SER A 159 -12.95 -1.79 -15.17
CA SER A 159 -13.34 -0.43 -14.76
C SER A 159 -12.24 0.22 -13.91
N PRO A 160 -12.03 1.55 -14.08
CA PRO A 160 -11.16 2.33 -13.21
C PRO A 160 -11.46 2.12 -11.73
N LYS A 161 -10.40 2.05 -10.92
CA LYS A 161 -10.51 1.96 -9.47
C LYS A 161 -10.62 3.34 -8.87
N LYS A 162 -11.32 3.42 -7.74
CA LYS A 162 -11.29 4.57 -6.84
C LYS A 162 -10.50 4.17 -5.62
N ILE A 163 -9.47 4.94 -5.29
CA ILE A 163 -8.46 4.54 -4.33
C ILE A 163 -8.34 5.59 -3.23
N VAL A 164 -8.31 5.13 -1.98
CA VAL A 164 -7.87 5.93 -0.83
C VAL A 164 -6.51 5.38 -0.38
N LEU A 165 -5.46 6.18 -0.55
CA LEU A 165 -4.14 5.94 0.02
C LEU A 165 -4.09 6.58 1.40
N ILE A 166 -3.63 5.83 2.40
CA ILE A 166 -3.49 6.31 3.78
C ILE A 166 -2.01 6.26 4.13
N GLU A 167 -1.40 7.40 4.40
CA GLU A 167 0.02 7.48 4.81
C GLU A 167 0.15 7.74 6.31
N ALA A 168 1.17 7.15 6.93
CA ALA A 168 1.66 7.57 8.24
C ALA A 168 2.89 8.47 8.05
N PHE A 169 2.91 9.64 8.68
CA PHE A 169 3.98 10.61 8.47
C PHE A 169 5.24 10.13 9.18
N GLY A 170 6.34 10.00 8.44
CA GLY A 170 7.58 9.47 8.99
C GLY A 170 7.50 7.98 9.31
N ASP A 171 6.75 7.21 8.52
CA ASP A 171 6.68 5.75 8.57
C ASP A 171 8.09 5.13 8.47
N HIS A 172 8.42 4.22 9.39
CA HIS A 172 9.76 3.61 9.43
C HIS A 172 9.89 2.45 8.43
N GLN A 173 8.80 1.77 8.09
CA GLN A 173 8.80 0.55 7.28
C GLN A 173 8.58 0.86 5.80
N VAL A 174 7.67 1.80 5.48
CA VAL A 174 7.31 2.17 4.11
C VAL A 174 7.49 3.67 3.92
N THR A 175 8.56 4.06 3.23
CA THR A 175 8.91 5.47 3.02
C THR A 175 7.80 6.23 2.27
N ASN A 176 7.36 7.39 2.82
CA ASN A 176 6.30 8.21 2.22
C ASN A 176 6.56 8.57 0.75
N VAL A 177 7.82 8.83 0.37
CA VAL A 177 8.19 9.12 -1.03
C VAL A 177 7.75 8.00 -1.99
N SER A 178 7.78 6.74 -1.54
CA SER A 178 7.30 5.59 -2.31
C SER A 178 5.77 5.65 -2.49
N THR A 179 5.02 5.91 -1.42
CA THR A 179 3.57 6.12 -1.51
C THR A 179 3.20 7.28 -2.43
N GLU A 180 3.95 8.38 -2.35
CA GLU A 180 3.70 9.54 -3.19
C GLU A 180 4.01 9.28 -4.67
N VAL A 181 4.99 8.43 -5.00
CA VAL A 181 5.20 7.97 -6.39
C VAL A 181 3.97 7.22 -6.88
N LEU A 182 3.39 6.35 -6.05
CA LEU A 182 2.12 5.69 -6.37
C LEU A 182 1.00 6.71 -6.56
N ALA A 183 0.84 7.67 -5.65
CA ALA A 183 -0.18 8.72 -5.72
C ALA A 183 -0.09 9.54 -7.02
N ARG A 184 1.11 9.98 -7.41
CA ARG A 184 1.37 10.65 -8.69
C ARG A 184 0.99 9.77 -9.88
N THR A 185 1.39 8.50 -9.85
CA THR A 185 1.17 7.54 -10.95
C THR A 185 -0.31 7.28 -11.18
N ILE A 186 -1.12 7.22 -10.13
CA ILE A 186 -2.58 7.01 -10.23
C ILE A 186 -3.36 8.31 -10.37
N ASN A 187 -2.69 9.45 -10.53
CA ASN A 187 -3.31 10.78 -10.53
C ASN A 187 -4.24 11.00 -9.32
N ALA A 188 -3.81 10.58 -8.13
CA ALA A 188 -4.53 10.90 -6.89
C ALA A 188 -4.39 12.39 -6.57
N GLY A 189 -5.37 12.97 -5.89
CA GLY A 189 -5.24 14.27 -5.23
C GLY A 189 -4.79 14.08 -3.78
N VAL A 190 -4.29 15.13 -3.14
CA VAL A 190 -3.95 15.11 -1.71
C VAL A 190 -5.01 15.85 -0.90
N HIS A 191 -5.36 15.31 0.27
CA HIS A 191 -6.14 16.06 1.26
C HIS A 191 -5.41 17.37 1.63
N SER A 192 -6.11 18.50 1.62
CA SER A 192 -5.48 19.80 1.90
C SER A 192 -6.22 20.56 3.00
N PRO A 193 -5.51 21.13 3.99
CA PRO A 193 -4.06 21.04 4.19
C PRO A 193 -3.60 19.64 4.64
N ALA A 194 -2.56 19.10 4.00
CA ALA A 194 -2.07 17.74 4.25
C ALA A 194 -1.26 17.63 5.56
N LEU A 195 -0.53 18.69 5.90
CA LEU A 195 0.43 18.73 7.00
C LEU A 195 0.24 19.99 7.83
N ARG A 196 0.63 19.92 9.11
CA ARG A 196 0.78 21.12 9.95
C ARG A 196 1.86 22.04 9.38
N ALA A 197 1.80 23.33 9.71
CA ALA A 197 2.83 24.28 9.31
C ALA A 197 4.21 23.85 9.79
N SER A 198 5.23 24.00 8.92
CA SER A 198 6.63 23.63 9.20
C SER A 198 6.86 22.14 9.53
N ARG A 199 5.92 21.26 9.16
CA ARG A 199 5.97 19.85 9.53
C ARG A 199 6.91 19.02 8.67
N SER A 200 6.97 19.28 7.36
CA SER A 200 7.89 18.60 6.44
C SER A 200 9.12 19.46 6.18
N PRO A 201 10.32 18.85 6.07
CA PRO A 201 11.55 19.52 5.64
C PRO A 201 11.61 19.73 4.11
N ASP A 202 10.66 19.18 3.35
CA ASP A 202 10.66 19.30 1.89
C ASP A 202 10.39 20.74 1.44
N VAL A 203 11.04 21.13 0.34
CA VAL A 203 10.78 22.42 -0.31
C VAL A 203 9.35 22.50 -0.85
N ASN A 204 8.86 21.38 -1.40
CA ASN A 204 7.50 21.25 -1.89
C ASN A 204 6.92 19.88 -1.45
N PRO A 205 6.34 19.80 -0.25
CA PRO A 205 5.67 18.58 0.22
C PRO A 205 4.61 18.12 -0.78
N PHE A 206 4.50 16.80 -1.02
CA PHE A 206 3.59 16.22 -2.02
C PHE A 206 3.84 16.73 -3.45
N PHE A 207 5.11 16.98 -3.82
CA PHE A 207 5.48 17.45 -5.15
C PHE A 207 4.73 16.68 -6.26
N GLY A 208 4.05 17.42 -7.14
CA GLY A 208 3.32 16.85 -8.27
C GLY A 208 1.99 16.17 -7.92
N ILE A 209 1.48 16.36 -6.71
CA ILE A 209 0.15 15.87 -6.28
C ILE A 209 -0.71 17.08 -5.93
N ASP A 210 -1.66 17.40 -6.79
CA ASP A 210 -2.54 18.55 -6.56
C ASP A 210 -3.51 18.31 -5.40
N ALA A 211 -3.83 19.39 -4.68
CA ALA A 211 -4.87 19.36 -3.65
C ALA A 211 -6.21 18.91 -4.25
N LEU A 212 -6.90 18.00 -3.56
CA LEU A 212 -8.24 17.59 -3.94
C LEU A 212 -9.23 18.74 -3.68
N THR A 213 -10.07 19.05 -4.67
CA THR A 213 -11.13 20.06 -4.54
C THR A 213 -12.50 19.40 -4.52
N GLU A 214 -13.53 20.15 -4.14
CA GLU A 214 -14.93 19.68 -4.19
C GLU A 214 -15.38 19.23 -5.59
N LYS A 215 -14.65 19.61 -6.65
CA LYS A 215 -14.94 19.20 -8.03
C LYS A 215 -14.38 17.82 -8.39
N ASP A 216 -13.50 17.26 -7.55
CA ASP A 216 -12.75 16.02 -7.83
C ASP A 216 -13.40 14.79 -7.19
N VAL A 217 -14.74 14.74 -7.13
CA VAL A 217 -15.49 13.73 -6.35
C VAL A 217 -15.19 12.28 -6.72
N ASP A 218 -14.71 12.02 -7.94
CA ASP A 218 -14.38 10.69 -8.47
C ASP A 218 -12.88 10.38 -8.48
N ARG A 219 -12.03 11.36 -8.15
CA ARG A 219 -10.58 11.18 -8.12
C ARG A 219 -10.16 10.38 -6.88
N SER A 220 -9.15 9.54 -7.05
CA SER A 220 -8.47 8.89 -5.92
C SER A 220 -7.78 9.92 -5.03
N ILE A 221 -7.54 9.59 -3.77
CA ILE A 221 -6.96 10.50 -2.79
C ILE A 221 -5.80 9.87 -2.02
N VAL A 222 -4.83 10.67 -1.62
CA VAL A 222 -3.88 10.37 -0.54
C VAL A 222 -4.17 11.25 0.68
N VAL A 223 -4.23 10.61 1.85
CA VAL A 223 -4.46 11.27 3.15
C VAL A 223 -3.30 10.95 4.08
N GLN A 224 -2.56 12.00 4.44
CA GLN A 224 -1.44 11.93 5.38
C GLN A 224 -1.94 12.02 6.82
N TRP A 225 -1.57 11.03 7.64
CA TRP A 225 -1.80 11.01 9.09
C TRP A 225 -0.53 11.30 9.87
N ASP A 226 -0.60 12.23 10.82
CA ASP A 226 0.49 12.63 11.70
C ASP A 226 0.29 12.05 13.12
N TYR A 227 1.21 11.20 13.55
CA TYR A 227 1.23 10.57 14.88
C TYR A 227 2.28 11.18 15.83
N GLY A 228 2.85 12.33 15.47
CA GLY A 228 3.82 13.07 16.30
C GLY A 228 5.29 12.74 16.01
N ASN A 229 5.59 11.80 15.11
CA ASN A 229 6.95 11.37 14.75
C ASN A 229 7.78 12.50 14.11
N PRO A 230 9.07 12.70 14.42
CA PRO A 230 9.92 13.58 13.62
C PRO A 230 9.86 13.27 12.10
N PRO A 231 10.12 14.27 11.24
CA PRO A 231 10.19 14.02 9.80
C PRO A 231 11.23 12.94 9.47
N PRO A 232 10.97 12.08 8.48
CA PRO A 232 11.91 11.02 8.12
C PRO A 232 13.24 11.62 7.59
N PRO A 233 14.35 10.86 7.64
CA PRO A 233 15.62 11.30 7.09
C PRO A 233 15.51 11.72 5.61
N THR A 234 16.22 12.79 5.22
CA THR A 234 16.30 13.23 3.81
C THR A 234 17.34 12.44 3.00
N VAL A 235 17.88 11.36 3.57
CA VAL A 235 18.91 10.50 2.98
C VAL A 235 18.35 9.10 2.73
N ASN A 236 19.15 8.23 2.13
CA ASN A 236 18.77 6.85 1.83
C ASN A 236 18.92 5.93 3.05
N LEU A 237 18.25 6.26 4.16
CA LEU A 237 18.24 5.48 5.40
C LEU A 237 16.84 5.51 6.02
N PRO A 238 16.42 4.45 6.73
CA PRO A 238 15.17 4.47 7.46
C PRO A 238 15.22 5.42 8.66
N PRO A 239 14.08 5.97 9.09
CA PRO A 239 13.94 6.46 10.46
C PRO A 239 14.10 5.29 11.45
N THR A 240 14.71 5.54 12.60
CA THR A 240 14.91 4.52 13.65
C THR A 240 14.72 5.09 15.06
N ASP A 241 14.28 4.23 15.97
CA ASP A 241 14.22 4.54 17.39
C ASP A 241 15.63 4.72 18.01
N PRO A 242 15.78 5.61 19.02
CA PRO A 242 14.77 6.50 19.57
C PRO A 242 14.66 7.86 18.83
N GLU A 243 15.54 8.15 17.88
CA GLU A 243 15.68 9.48 17.26
C GLU A 243 14.42 9.93 16.51
N PHE A 244 13.73 9.01 15.85
CA PHE A 244 12.53 9.29 15.05
C PHE A 244 11.22 8.86 15.74
N GLY A 245 11.30 8.56 17.05
CA GLY A 245 10.18 8.10 17.88
C GLY A 245 9.54 6.80 17.38
N GLU A 246 8.68 6.21 18.20
CA GLU A 246 8.05 4.90 17.91
C GLU A 246 7.42 4.85 16.51
N ASP A 247 7.78 3.82 15.75
CA ASP A 247 7.31 3.54 14.39
C ASP A 247 5.78 3.73 14.24
N PRO A 248 5.33 4.67 13.38
CA PRO A 248 3.91 4.93 13.21
C PRO A 248 3.22 3.98 12.23
N HIS A 249 3.93 3.06 11.58
CA HIS A 249 3.43 2.21 10.49
C HIS A 249 2.08 1.54 10.81
N GLY A 250 1.93 1.00 12.02
CA GLY A 250 0.71 0.33 12.46
C GLY A 250 -0.39 1.23 13.02
N LYS A 251 -0.08 2.50 13.36
CA LYS A 251 -0.95 3.36 14.19
C LYS A 251 -2.30 3.68 13.53
N GLY A 252 -2.34 3.73 12.20
CA GLY A 252 -3.59 3.93 11.45
C GLY A 252 -4.64 2.85 11.67
N SER A 253 -4.23 1.62 11.93
CA SER A 253 -5.17 0.51 12.19
C SER A 253 -5.89 0.63 13.54
N SER A 254 -5.38 1.47 14.44
CA SER A 254 -5.97 1.72 15.77
C SER A 254 -6.58 3.11 15.90
N GLU A 255 -6.51 3.95 14.86
CA GLU A 255 -7.07 5.31 14.86
C GLU A 255 -8.53 5.26 14.37
N PRO A 256 -9.53 5.54 15.24
CA PRO A 256 -10.95 5.42 14.88
C PRO A 256 -11.33 6.25 13.65
N ARG A 257 -10.72 7.41 13.45
CA ARG A 257 -11.00 8.28 12.30
C ARG A 257 -10.43 7.71 10.99
N VAL A 258 -9.29 7.01 11.02
CA VAL A 258 -8.79 6.25 9.86
C VAL A 258 -9.78 5.15 9.48
N ILE A 259 -10.29 4.41 10.47
CA ILE A 259 -11.28 3.34 10.26
C ILE A 259 -12.58 3.91 9.68
N GLN A 260 -13.05 5.06 10.19
CA GLN A 260 -14.23 5.75 9.68
C GLN A 260 -14.07 6.13 8.21
N LEU A 261 -12.93 6.70 7.81
CA LEU A 261 -12.63 7.02 6.41
C LEU A 261 -12.63 5.75 5.55
N ALA A 262 -11.89 4.72 5.97
CA ALA A 262 -11.71 3.49 5.20
C ALA A 262 -13.04 2.75 5.00
N LEU A 263 -13.78 2.47 6.07
CA LEU A 263 -15.05 1.74 6.00
C LEU A 263 -16.14 2.56 5.33
N GLY A 264 -16.22 3.86 5.62
CA GLY A 264 -17.16 4.77 4.96
C GLY A 264 -16.96 4.76 3.45
N PHE A 265 -15.70 4.83 3.00
CA PHE A 265 -15.35 4.77 1.59
C PHE A 265 -15.63 3.39 0.98
N LEU A 266 -15.18 2.30 1.58
CA LEU A 266 -15.37 0.95 1.03
C LEU A 266 -16.87 0.62 0.87
N LEU A 267 -17.69 0.96 1.86
CA LEU A 267 -19.12 0.64 1.87
C LEU A 267 -19.97 1.55 0.98
N THR A 268 -19.54 2.79 0.72
CA THR A 268 -20.37 3.79 0.02
C THR A 268 -19.78 4.33 -1.28
N GLY A 269 -18.49 4.15 -1.52
CA GLY A 269 -17.73 4.78 -2.61
C GLY A 269 -17.50 6.28 -2.43
N LYS A 270 -17.92 6.87 -1.30
CA LYS A 270 -17.79 8.30 -0.99
C LYS A 270 -16.59 8.53 -0.07
N ILE A 271 -15.72 9.44 -0.47
CA ILE A 271 -14.59 9.89 0.35
C ILE A 271 -15.12 10.96 1.29
N SER A 272 -14.97 10.73 2.60
CA SER A 272 -15.35 11.68 3.65
C SER A 272 -14.20 11.76 4.65
N ILE A 273 -13.43 12.83 4.58
CA ILE A 273 -12.22 13.00 5.39
C ILE A 273 -12.64 13.51 6.78
N PRO A 274 -12.31 12.82 7.87
CA PRO A 274 -12.79 13.15 9.22
C PRO A 274 -11.89 14.18 9.93
N CYS A 275 -11.34 15.14 9.20
CA CYS A 275 -10.34 16.10 9.69
C CYS A 275 -10.70 17.53 9.24
N ASP A 276 -10.83 18.47 10.18
CA ASP A 276 -11.09 19.90 9.92
C ASP A 276 -9.77 20.69 9.68
N GLY A 277 -8.81 20.06 9.00
CA GLY A 277 -7.42 20.50 8.84
C GLY A 277 -6.51 19.32 8.52
N PRO A 278 -5.19 19.39 8.80
CA PRO A 278 -4.32 18.23 8.68
C PRO A 278 -4.80 17.09 9.58
N CYS A 279 -4.74 15.85 9.09
CA CYS A 279 -5.11 14.70 9.91
C CYS A 279 -3.99 14.39 10.91
N VAL A 280 -4.27 14.66 12.18
CA VAL A 280 -3.36 14.43 13.32
C VAL A 280 -4.05 13.50 14.30
N SER A 281 -3.38 12.47 14.79
CA SER A 281 -3.97 11.53 15.77
C SER A 281 -4.33 12.23 17.09
N ASP A 282 -5.40 11.75 17.73
CA ASP A 282 -5.85 12.29 19.02
C ASP A 282 -4.79 12.14 20.11
N SER A 283 -3.94 11.12 20.01
CA SER A 283 -2.80 10.89 20.91
C SER A 283 -1.76 12.02 20.89
N VAL A 284 -1.73 12.84 19.84
CA VAL A 284 -0.82 13.99 19.69
C VAL A 284 -1.46 15.28 20.19
N VAL A 285 -2.79 15.40 20.15
CA VAL A 285 -3.52 16.63 20.50
C VAL A 285 -3.75 16.74 22.01
N GLY A 286 -3.66 15.63 22.76
CA GLY A 286 -3.84 15.57 24.21
C GLY A 286 -2.57 15.65 25.07
N GLY A 287 -1.41 15.97 24.47
CA GLY A 287 -0.11 16.10 25.15
C GLY A 287 0.26 17.52 25.53
#